data_AF-A0A7S1WYU4-F1
#
_entry.id   AF-A0A7S1WYU4-F1
#
_cell.length_a   1.000
_cell.length_b   1.000
_cell.length_c   1.000
_cell.angle_alpha   90.00
_cell.angle_beta   90.00
_cell.angle_gamma   90.00
#
_symmetry.space_group_name_H-M   'P 1'
#
loop_
_entity.id
_entity.type
_entity.pdbx_description
1 polymer ?
#
loop_
_entity_poly.entity_id
_entity_poly.type
_entity_poly.pdbx_seq_one_letter_code
_entity_poly.pdbx_strand_id
1 'polypeptide(L)'
;MSITTCPFFEGTRRSGQDFVMSSSRPIRTAPAALQTQKGDMIGYTTMYKSMVLKDPLTGGTAAPGGPRMPSQEPSTRARVLPHSVPSRLEKNSTYTVNFGSYGHDPMTRTAASHKDMTMTSTTHELNLGTTRTTRQVPGYSGFMPASKKNDRAVEHGMGAIPRSSAKTDMLLYSLDQYSRERVPKYLGSRPQANRNIRLDEKPTLATTQGITNHHATKRVPPPVDRSAFIDSNKGTGSFFTDGGTFKSDNGKHESDLYYMSLRPLEGYPQMHFPSQRTKTGGHFTS
;
A
#
# COMPACT_ATOMS: atom_id res chain seq x y z
N MET A 1 -15.62 -26.61 -13.32
CA MET A 1 -15.07 -26.47 -11.96
C MET A 1 -16.25 -26.37 -11.01
N SER A 2 -16.43 -27.38 -10.17
CA SER A 2 -17.60 -27.58 -9.31
C SER A 2 -17.57 -26.66 -8.09
N ILE A 3 -18.72 -26.11 -7.73
CA ILE A 3 -18.95 -25.29 -6.54
C ILE A 3 -19.44 -26.24 -5.43
N THR A 4 -18.74 -26.26 -4.29
CA THR A 4 -19.09 -27.05 -3.11
C THR A 4 -19.62 -26.12 -2.02
N THR A 5 -20.86 -26.37 -1.59
CA THR A 5 -21.58 -25.69 -0.50
C THR A 5 -21.37 -26.39 0.85
N CYS A 6 -21.29 -25.61 1.94
CA CYS A 6 -21.23 -26.11 3.33
C CYS A 6 -22.56 -25.82 4.07
N PRO A 7 -23.04 -26.71 4.96
CA PRO A 7 -24.24 -26.45 5.74
C PRO A 7 -23.99 -26.03 7.21
N PHE A 8 -25.05 -25.43 7.73
CA PHE A 8 -25.33 -24.72 8.98
C PHE A 8 -25.63 -25.69 10.14
N PHE A 9 -25.35 -25.30 11.41
CA PHE A 9 -25.60 -26.13 12.61
C PHE A 9 -26.47 -25.40 13.63
N GLU A 10 -27.51 -26.08 14.13
CA GLU A 10 -28.57 -25.56 15.00
C GLU A 10 -28.62 -26.36 16.32
N GLY A 11 -28.78 -25.68 17.47
CA GLY A 11 -28.72 -26.27 18.81
C GLY A 11 -30.07 -26.34 19.52
N THR A 12 -30.28 -27.40 20.32
CA THR A 12 -31.51 -27.64 21.10
C THR A 12 -31.28 -27.70 22.62
N ARG A 13 -32.20 -27.04 23.36
CA ARG A 13 -32.32 -26.93 24.83
C ARG A 13 -32.94 -28.18 25.48
N ARG A 14 -32.70 -28.39 26.79
CA ARG A 14 -33.44 -29.34 27.65
C ARG A 14 -34.14 -28.63 28.83
N SER A 15 -35.34 -29.10 29.13
CA SER A 15 -36.24 -28.74 30.24
C SER A 15 -36.11 -29.71 31.42
N GLY A 16 -36.39 -29.23 32.64
CA GLY A 16 -36.39 -30.01 33.90
C GLY A 16 -37.78 -30.45 34.39
N GLN A 17 -37.82 -30.99 35.63
CA GLN A 17 -38.90 -31.04 36.65
C GLN A 17 -38.48 -32.08 37.73
N ASP A 18 -38.40 -31.77 39.05
CA ASP A 18 -39.46 -31.66 40.10
C ASP A 18 -40.03 -33.05 40.50
N PHE A 19 -40.36 -33.48 41.73
CA PHE A 19 -40.41 -32.97 43.12
C PHE A 19 -40.91 -34.17 44.02
N VAL A 20 -40.98 -33.97 45.35
CA VAL A 20 -41.83 -34.64 46.39
C VAL A 20 -41.13 -35.52 47.46
N MET A 21 -41.38 -35.12 48.71
CA MET A 21 -41.00 -35.69 50.01
C MET A 21 -41.97 -36.77 50.50
N SER A 22 -41.54 -37.70 51.37
CA SER A 22 -42.41 -38.30 52.40
C SER A 22 -41.62 -38.95 53.55
N SER A 23 -42.21 -38.84 54.74
CA SER A 23 -41.71 -39.10 56.09
C SER A 23 -41.96 -40.52 56.61
N SER A 24 -41.04 -41.08 57.41
CA SER A 24 -41.32 -41.84 58.65
C SER A 24 -40.04 -42.49 59.24
N ARG A 25 -39.99 -42.58 60.58
CA ARG A 25 -39.04 -43.33 61.43
C ARG A 25 -39.89 -44.06 62.50
N PRO A 26 -39.35 -44.95 63.37
CA PRO A 26 -38.33 -46.01 63.19
C PRO A 26 -38.72 -47.34 63.90
N ILE A 27 -38.13 -48.49 63.55
CA ILE A 27 -37.97 -49.63 64.50
C ILE A 27 -36.56 -50.22 64.35
N ARG A 28 -35.91 -50.42 65.50
CA ARG A 28 -34.55 -50.96 65.67
C ARG A 28 -34.57 -52.49 65.58
N THR A 29 -33.74 -53.03 64.69
CA THR A 29 -33.16 -54.39 64.79
C THR A 29 -31.67 -54.26 64.51
N ALA A 30 -30.85 -54.83 65.40
CA ALA A 30 -29.39 -54.83 65.31
C ALA A 30 -28.90 -55.60 64.05
N PRO A 31 -27.73 -55.24 63.50
CA PRO A 31 -27.40 -55.51 62.10
C PRO A 31 -26.96 -56.96 61.85
N ALA A 32 -27.52 -57.57 60.81
CA ALA A 32 -26.95 -58.73 60.17
C ALA A 32 -25.61 -58.34 59.50
N ALA A 33 -24.55 -59.12 59.75
CA ALA A 33 -23.27 -58.95 59.09
C ALA A 33 -23.43 -59.17 57.58
N LEU A 34 -23.20 -58.11 56.79
CA LEU A 34 -23.28 -58.15 55.34
C LEU A 34 -22.06 -58.86 54.76
N GLN A 35 -22.31 -59.94 54.03
CA GLN A 35 -21.30 -60.66 53.26
C GLN A 35 -20.83 -59.81 52.06
N THR A 36 -19.52 -59.73 51.89
CA THR A 36 -18.84 -59.00 50.83
C THR A 36 -19.05 -59.67 49.47
N GLN A 37 -19.54 -58.92 48.48
CA GLN A 37 -19.46 -59.33 47.08
C GLN A 37 -18.08 -58.97 46.52
N LYS A 38 -17.37 -59.99 46.00
CA LYS A 38 -16.12 -59.93 45.23
C LYS A 38 -15.41 -58.56 45.23
N GLY A 39 -14.66 -58.31 46.30
CA GLY A 39 -13.56 -57.33 46.32
C GLY A 39 -13.86 -55.96 46.90
N ASP A 40 -15.13 -55.57 47.08
CA ASP A 40 -15.47 -54.22 47.56
C ASP A 40 -16.33 -54.25 48.83
N MET A 41 -15.93 -53.47 49.85
CA MET A 41 -16.72 -53.28 51.07
C MET A 41 -17.89 -52.33 50.80
N ILE A 42 -19.11 -52.81 51.05
CA ILE A 42 -20.34 -52.02 50.95
C ILE A 42 -20.32 -50.94 52.04
N GLY A 43 -20.28 -49.66 51.64
CA GLY A 43 -20.34 -48.50 52.54
C GLY A 43 -19.09 -47.62 52.57
N TYR A 44 -17.98 -48.05 51.97
CA TYR A 44 -16.73 -47.28 51.89
C TYR A 44 -16.24 -47.15 50.44
N THR A 45 -16.96 -46.40 49.63
CA THR A 45 -16.49 -46.00 48.28
C THR A 45 -16.03 -44.54 48.33
N THR A 46 -14.73 -44.32 48.18
CA THR A 46 -14.18 -42.97 48.07
C THR A 46 -14.39 -42.44 46.65
N MET A 47 -14.67 -41.14 46.49
CA MET A 47 -14.92 -40.55 45.15
C MET A 47 -13.73 -40.68 44.18
N TYR A 48 -12.52 -40.92 44.71
CA TYR A 48 -11.34 -41.23 43.90
C TYR A 48 -11.48 -42.54 43.12
N LYS A 49 -12.18 -43.54 43.65
CA LYS A 49 -12.34 -44.84 42.97
C LYS A 49 -13.28 -44.75 41.76
N SER A 50 -14.29 -43.87 41.80
CA SER A 50 -15.21 -43.62 40.68
C SER A 50 -14.64 -42.73 39.58
N MET A 51 -13.48 -42.10 39.81
CA MET A 51 -12.82 -41.23 38.81
C MET A 51 -11.71 -41.94 38.03
N VAL A 52 -11.40 -43.20 38.37
CA VAL A 52 -10.37 -43.98 37.69
C VAL A 52 -11.04 -44.90 36.68
N LEU A 53 -11.03 -44.51 35.41
CA LEU A 53 -11.64 -45.26 34.29
C LEU A 53 -10.84 -46.53 33.88
N LYS A 54 -9.90 -47.02 34.72
CA LYS A 54 -9.10 -48.25 34.49
C LYS A 54 -8.67 -48.90 35.81
N ASP A 55 -9.05 -50.16 35.99
CA ASP A 55 -8.92 -50.92 37.24
C ASP A 55 -7.56 -50.84 37.95
N PRO A 56 -7.53 -50.74 39.29
CA PRO A 56 -6.32 -50.57 40.08
C PRO A 56 -5.55 -51.87 40.40
N LEU A 57 -6.01 -53.06 39.98
CA LEU A 57 -5.31 -54.30 40.35
C LEU A 57 -5.02 -55.32 39.24
N THR A 58 -5.28 -54.99 37.96
CA THR A 58 -4.84 -55.63 36.68
C THR A 58 -6.03 -55.75 35.71
N GLY A 59 -6.03 -55.10 34.54
CA GLY A 59 -7.19 -55.28 33.65
C GLY A 59 -7.29 -54.53 32.31
N GLY A 60 -6.22 -53.93 31.79
CA GLY A 60 -6.20 -53.40 30.42
C GLY A 60 -5.21 -54.18 29.55
N THR A 61 -5.66 -55.27 28.92
CA THR A 61 -4.97 -56.08 27.87
C THR A 61 -3.46 -56.22 28.02
N ALA A 62 -2.99 -56.98 29.00
CA ALA A 62 -1.66 -57.60 28.95
C ALA A 62 -1.76 -58.95 28.24
N ALA A 63 -1.85 -58.92 26.90
CA ALA A 63 -1.49 -60.08 26.10
C ALA A 63 0.05 -60.20 26.11
N PRO A 64 0.63 -61.37 26.46
CA PRO A 64 2.08 -61.56 26.34
C PRO A 64 2.40 -61.71 24.85
N GLY A 65 2.72 -60.59 24.18
CA GLY A 65 3.17 -60.64 22.78
C GLY A 65 2.65 -59.57 21.82
N GLY A 66 1.99 -58.50 22.30
CA GLY A 66 1.75 -57.34 21.43
C GLY A 66 3.08 -56.64 21.10
N PRO A 67 3.45 -56.40 19.83
CA PRO A 67 4.68 -55.69 19.53
C PRO A 67 4.61 -54.31 20.16
N ARG A 68 5.42 -54.09 21.22
CA ARG A 68 5.88 -52.75 21.57
C ARG A 68 6.41 -52.18 20.26
N MET A 69 5.75 -51.14 19.75
CA MET A 69 6.25 -50.34 18.65
C MET A 69 7.76 -50.20 18.84
N PRO A 70 8.61 -50.57 17.87
CA PRO A 70 10.04 -50.36 18.02
C PRO A 70 10.19 -48.88 18.35
N SER A 71 10.70 -48.57 19.54
CA SER A 71 11.12 -47.21 19.83
C SER A 71 12.04 -46.86 18.68
N GLN A 72 11.69 -45.84 17.88
CA GLN A 72 12.66 -45.20 17.01
C GLN A 72 13.78 -44.77 17.94
N GLU A 73 14.81 -45.62 18.04
CA GLU A 73 15.96 -45.31 18.88
C GLU A 73 16.50 -44.00 18.30
N PRO A 74 16.58 -42.93 19.11
CA PRO A 74 17.19 -41.71 18.63
C PRO A 74 18.61 -42.09 18.22
N SER A 75 18.97 -41.81 16.96
CA SER A 75 20.28 -42.01 16.35
C SER A 75 21.37 -42.08 17.42
N THR A 76 21.95 -43.27 17.61
CA THR A 76 22.93 -43.55 18.66
C THR A 76 24.06 -42.54 18.56
N ARG A 77 24.07 -41.56 19.48
CA ARG A 77 25.05 -40.48 19.47
C ARG A 77 26.43 -41.08 19.72
N ALA A 78 27.38 -40.78 18.85
CA ALA A 78 28.76 -41.12 19.09
C ALA A 78 29.22 -40.49 20.42
N ARG A 79 29.92 -41.27 21.26
CA ARG A 79 30.47 -40.79 22.55
C ARG A 79 31.50 -39.66 22.35
N VAL A 80 32.15 -39.65 21.19
CA VAL A 80 33.01 -38.59 20.70
C VAL A 80 32.67 -38.39 19.22
N LEU A 81 32.42 -37.16 18.80
CA LEU A 81 32.17 -36.87 17.39
C LEU A 81 33.45 -37.15 16.59
N PRO A 82 33.37 -37.86 15.46
CA PRO A 82 34.53 -38.05 14.59
C PRO A 82 35.03 -36.71 14.08
N HIS A 83 36.32 -36.65 13.73
CA HIS A 83 36.92 -35.44 13.18
C HIS A 83 36.12 -34.96 11.96
N SER A 84 35.56 -33.76 12.07
CA SER A 84 34.84 -33.13 10.97
C SER A 84 35.80 -32.68 9.87
N VAL A 85 35.26 -32.24 8.73
CA VAL A 85 36.03 -31.75 7.58
C VAL A 85 37.19 -30.84 8.04
N PRO A 86 38.45 -31.18 7.74
CA PRO A 86 39.59 -30.40 8.21
C PRO A 86 39.53 -28.99 7.59
N SER A 87 39.78 -27.96 8.38
CA SER A 87 39.82 -26.58 7.86
C SER A 87 40.99 -26.44 6.91
N ARG A 88 40.74 -26.18 5.62
CA ARG A 88 41.80 -25.83 4.69
C ARG A 88 42.26 -24.40 4.96
N LEU A 89 43.57 -24.21 5.01
CA LEU A 89 44.17 -22.89 5.15
C LEU A 89 44.17 -22.18 3.79
N GLU A 90 43.01 -21.65 3.40
CA GLU A 90 42.84 -20.83 2.19
C GLU A 90 43.34 -19.39 2.46
N LYS A 91 44.59 -19.22 2.93
CA LYS A 91 45.13 -17.91 3.29
C LYS A 91 46.20 -17.46 2.31
N ASN A 92 45.87 -16.45 1.52
CA ASN A 92 46.84 -15.69 0.74
C ASN A 92 47.54 -14.68 1.67
N SER A 93 48.81 -14.38 1.38
CA SER A 93 49.53 -13.30 2.06
C SER A 93 48.90 -11.94 1.71
N THR A 94 48.92 -10.99 2.64
CA THR A 94 48.44 -9.62 2.40
C THR A 94 49.13 -8.97 1.20
N TYR A 95 50.42 -9.27 0.99
CA TYR A 95 51.16 -8.83 -0.19
C TYR A 95 50.57 -9.41 -1.47
N THR A 96 50.32 -10.72 -1.51
CA THR A 96 49.75 -11.38 -2.70
C THR A 96 48.32 -10.92 -3.02
N VAL A 97 47.52 -10.60 -2.00
CA VAL A 97 46.18 -10.03 -2.19
C VAL A 97 46.27 -8.63 -2.78
N ASN A 98 47.10 -7.76 -2.21
CA ASN A 98 47.19 -6.35 -2.62
C ASN A 98 47.92 -6.13 -3.94
N PHE A 99 49.04 -6.82 -4.16
CA PHE A 99 49.94 -6.58 -5.30
C PHE A 99 49.91 -7.69 -6.37
N GLY A 100 49.32 -8.86 -6.06
CA GLY A 100 49.30 -10.02 -6.95
C GLY A 100 50.37 -11.07 -6.59
N SER A 101 50.20 -12.27 -7.14
CA SER A 101 51.18 -13.35 -7.04
C SER A 101 52.29 -13.20 -8.09
N TYR A 102 53.32 -14.04 -8.01
CA TYR A 102 54.33 -14.13 -9.05
C TYR A 102 53.67 -14.38 -10.43
N GLY A 103 54.05 -13.59 -11.43
CA GLY A 103 53.49 -13.66 -12.79
C GLY A 103 52.10 -13.04 -12.97
N HIS A 104 51.53 -12.38 -11.96
CA HIS A 104 50.23 -11.71 -12.08
C HIS A 104 50.37 -10.33 -12.75
N ASP A 105 49.56 -10.06 -13.76
CA ASP A 105 49.53 -8.76 -14.45
C ASP A 105 48.78 -7.71 -13.59
N PRO A 106 49.40 -6.56 -13.24
CA PRO A 106 48.76 -5.51 -12.45
C PRO A 106 47.55 -4.85 -13.15
N MET A 107 47.49 -4.86 -14.49
CA MET A 107 46.45 -4.15 -15.24
C MET A 107 45.13 -4.93 -15.36
N THR A 108 45.15 -6.22 -15.00
CA THR A 108 43.94 -7.07 -15.01
C THR A 108 42.86 -6.62 -14.03
N ARG A 109 43.20 -5.80 -13.03
CA ARG A 109 42.27 -5.29 -12.00
C ARG A 109 41.66 -3.93 -12.34
N THR A 110 41.84 -3.47 -13.58
CA THR A 110 41.24 -2.21 -14.05
C THR A 110 39.72 -2.31 -14.03
N ALA A 111 39.06 -1.29 -13.48
CA ALA A 111 37.62 -1.24 -13.42
C ALA A 111 37.04 -0.97 -14.82
N ALA A 112 35.98 -1.69 -15.19
CA ALA A 112 35.31 -1.48 -16.48
C ALA A 112 34.60 -0.12 -16.56
N SER A 113 34.19 0.44 -15.42
CA SER A 113 33.48 1.72 -15.33
C SER A 113 33.90 2.49 -14.09
N HIS A 114 33.78 3.82 -14.14
CA HIS A 114 34.00 4.71 -12.99
C HIS A 114 33.14 4.32 -11.77
N LYS A 115 31.93 3.78 -12.00
CA LYS A 115 31.02 3.36 -10.92
C LYS A 115 31.51 2.14 -10.15
N ASP A 116 32.33 1.31 -10.76
CA ASP A 116 32.79 0.05 -10.16
C ASP A 116 34.22 0.17 -9.59
N MET A 117 34.89 1.33 -9.73
CA MET A 117 36.25 1.56 -9.25
C MET A 117 36.45 1.27 -7.75
N THR A 118 35.49 1.64 -6.92
CA THR A 118 35.57 1.39 -5.47
C THR A 118 35.31 -0.07 -5.13
N MET A 119 34.51 -0.75 -5.94
CA MET A 119 34.18 -2.18 -5.79
C MET A 119 35.38 -3.05 -6.14
N THR A 120 36.15 -2.67 -7.14
CA THR A 120 37.34 -3.40 -7.59
C THR A 120 38.59 -3.06 -6.77
N SER A 121 38.46 -2.35 -5.64
CA SER A 121 39.58 -2.02 -4.78
C SER A 121 40.24 -3.27 -4.19
N THR A 122 41.56 -3.28 -4.12
CA THR A 122 42.35 -4.37 -3.53
C THR A 122 42.07 -4.58 -2.03
N THR A 123 41.60 -3.53 -1.35
CA THR A 123 41.24 -3.57 0.07
C THR A 123 39.74 -3.84 0.31
N HIS A 124 39.00 -4.33 -0.70
CA HIS A 124 37.56 -4.57 -0.61
C HIS A 124 37.17 -5.38 0.63
N GLU A 125 37.92 -6.43 0.99
CA GLU A 125 37.60 -7.31 2.12
C GLU A 125 37.51 -6.56 3.45
N LEU A 126 38.39 -5.57 3.67
CA LEU A 126 38.40 -4.74 4.89
C LEU A 126 37.29 -3.69 4.90
N ASN A 127 36.81 -3.31 3.72
CA ASN A 127 35.75 -2.31 3.55
C ASN A 127 34.35 -2.95 3.50
N LEU A 128 34.23 -4.27 3.67
CA LEU A 128 32.93 -4.95 3.73
C LEU A 128 32.07 -4.35 4.86
N GLY A 129 30.81 -4.06 4.54
CA GLY A 129 29.89 -3.39 5.48
C GLY A 129 29.98 -1.86 5.46
N THR A 130 30.79 -1.27 4.57
CA THR A 130 30.81 0.18 4.31
C THR A 130 30.26 0.50 2.92
N THR A 131 29.97 1.78 2.68
CA THR A 131 29.45 2.24 1.37
C THR A 131 30.43 2.03 0.22
N ARG A 132 31.74 1.84 0.47
CA ARG A 132 32.76 1.60 -0.57
C ARG A 132 32.50 0.35 -1.40
N THR A 133 31.79 -0.63 -0.82
CA THR A 133 31.48 -1.94 -1.40
C THR A 133 30.04 -2.03 -1.91
N THR A 134 29.31 -0.91 -1.96
CA THR A 134 27.92 -0.80 -2.40
C THR A 134 27.76 0.43 -3.29
N ARG A 135 26.69 0.54 -4.09
CA ARG A 135 26.44 1.72 -4.93
C ARG A 135 25.77 2.87 -4.17
N GLN A 136 25.88 2.85 -2.85
CA GLN A 136 25.27 3.80 -1.94
C GLN A 136 26.12 5.07 -1.85
N VAL A 137 25.47 6.20 -1.59
CA VAL A 137 26.15 7.50 -1.51
C VAL A 137 27.10 7.52 -0.30
N PRO A 138 28.31 8.09 -0.42
CA PRO A 138 29.18 8.34 0.73
C PRO A 138 28.44 9.11 1.84
N GLY A 139 28.60 8.68 3.09
CA GLY A 139 27.89 9.26 4.25
C GLY A 139 26.53 8.63 4.56
N TYR A 140 26.06 7.66 3.76
CA TYR A 140 24.91 6.84 4.14
C TYR A 140 25.18 6.10 5.45
N SER A 141 24.26 6.24 6.41
CA SER A 141 24.39 5.74 7.78
C SER A 141 23.55 4.50 8.10
N GLY A 142 22.81 3.96 7.12
CA GLY A 142 22.02 2.75 7.30
C GLY A 142 22.86 1.48 7.31
N PHE A 143 22.23 0.37 7.68
CA PHE A 143 22.87 -0.95 7.75
C PHE A 143 23.26 -1.49 6.37
N MET A 144 24.49 -2.00 6.24
CA MET A 144 24.99 -2.69 5.05
C MET A 144 25.26 -4.17 5.31
N PRO A 145 24.60 -5.09 4.59
CA PRO A 145 24.86 -6.52 4.76
C PRO A 145 26.23 -6.89 4.17
N ALA A 146 27.18 -7.25 5.03
CA ALA A 146 28.49 -7.76 4.62
C ALA A 146 28.48 -9.27 4.29
N SER A 147 27.50 -10.02 4.78
CA SER A 147 27.42 -11.47 4.60
C SER A 147 26.90 -11.83 3.21
N LYS A 148 27.60 -12.73 2.52
CA LYS A 148 27.20 -13.29 1.22
C LYS A 148 26.22 -14.48 1.33
N LYS A 149 25.70 -14.78 2.52
CA LYS A 149 24.86 -15.97 2.75
C LYS A 149 23.40 -15.81 2.33
N ASN A 150 22.91 -14.57 2.20
CA ASN A 150 21.52 -14.28 1.84
C ASN A 150 21.48 -13.37 0.61
N ASP A 151 21.14 -13.94 -0.54
CA ASP A 151 21.17 -13.27 -1.83
C ASP A 151 20.26 -12.03 -1.87
N ARG A 152 19.07 -12.09 -1.25
CA ARG A 152 18.13 -10.95 -1.20
C ARG A 152 18.70 -9.78 -0.41
N ALA A 153 19.38 -10.07 0.70
CA ALA A 153 20.02 -9.02 1.50
C ALA A 153 21.15 -8.37 0.71
N VAL A 154 21.95 -9.16 -0.02
CA VAL A 154 23.01 -8.66 -0.89
C VAL A 154 22.41 -7.77 -1.99
N GLU A 155 21.39 -8.24 -2.71
CA GLU A 155 20.72 -7.48 -3.77
C GLU A 155 20.20 -6.12 -3.29
N HIS A 156 19.48 -6.12 -2.16
CA HIS A 156 18.94 -4.88 -1.58
C HIS A 156 20.04 -3.96 -1.03
N GLY A 157 21.09 -4.54 -0.44
CA GLY A 157 22.22 -3.81 0.12
C GLY A 157 23.08 -3.11 -0.94
N MET A 158 23.15 -3.66 -2.16
CA MET A 158 23.93 -3.07 -3.24
C MET A 158 23.45 -1.67 -3.66
N GLY A 159 22.16 -1.36 -3.48
CA GLY A 159 21.63 -0.03 -3.83
C GLY A 159 21.70 0.29 -5.33
N ALA A 160 21.59 -0.72 -6.20
CA ALA A 160 21.70 -0.53 -7.65
C ALA A 160 20.54 0.27 -8.24
N ILE A 161 19.34 0.15 -7.64
CA ILE A 161 18.12 0.85 -8.08
C ILE A 161 17.76 1.88 -6.99
N PRO A 162 17.53 3.15 -7.36
CA PRO A 162 17.09 4.14 -6.39
C PRO A 162 15.71 3.77 -5.83
N ARG A 163 15.51 4.04 -4.54
CA ARG A 163 14.24 3.75 -3.87
C ARG A 163 13.12 4.60 -4.48
N SER A 164 11.98 3.98 -4.79
CA SER A 164 10.77 4.72 -5.17
C SER A 164 10.27 5.59 -4.00
N SER A 165 9.81 6.79 -4.33
CA SER A 165 9.31 7.72 -3.33
C SER A 165 7.90 7.33 -2.90
N ALA A 166 7.80 6.43 -1.91
CA ALA A 166 6.52 6.05 -1.32
C ALA A 166 5.69 7.28 -0.85
N LYS A 167 6.36 8.37 -0.43
CA LYS A 167 5.69 9.61 -0.04
C LYS A 167 4.89 10.23 -1.18
N THR A 168 5.42 10.21 -2.40
CA THR A 168 4.73 10.75 -3.58
C THR A 168 3.70 9.74 -4.09
N ASP A 169 4.05 8.46 -4.11
CA ASP A 169 3.21 7.40 -4.66
C ASP A 169 1.92 7.22 -3.85
N MET A 170 1.97 7.49 -2.53
CA MET A 170 0.82 7.37 -1.64
C MET A 170 -0.18 8.54 -1.73
N LEU A 171 0.18 9.69 -2.31
CA LEU A 171 -0.65 10.90 -2.27
C LEU A 171 -1.99 10.73 -3.00
N LEU A 172 -1.94 10.21 -4.23
CA LEU A 172 -3.11 10.22 -5.10
C LEU A 172 -4.19 9.24 -4.64
N TYR A 173 -3.78 8.00 -4.32
CA TYR A 173 -4.70 6.91 -4.01
C TYR A 173 -4.81 6.64 -2.50
N SER A 174 -3.69 6.41 -1.81
CA SER A 174 -3.71 6.01 -0.40
C SER A 174 -4.22 7.10 0.53
N LEU A 175 -3.94 8.37 0.22
CA LEU A 175 -4.50 9.52 0.93
C LEU A 175 -5.75 10.11 0.25
N ASP A 176 -6.22 9.50 -0.84
CA ASP A 176 -7.41 9.92 -1.57
C ASP A 176 -7.39 11.44 -1.87
N GLN A 177 -6.28 11.97 -2.37
CA GLN A 177 -6.19 13.40 -2.75
C GLN A 177 -6.78 13.66 -4.14
N TYR A 178 -6.82 12.65 -5.01
CA TYR A 178 -7.41 12.76 -6.33
C TYR A 178 -8.93 12.63 -6.29
N SER A 179 -9.66 13.62 -6.82
CA SER A 179 -11.12 13.74 -6.65
C SER A 179 -11.97 12.78 -7.49
N ARG A 180 -11.37 11.92 -8.33
CA ARG A 180 -12.06 10.88 -9.13
C ARG A 180 -13.30 11.43 -9.84
N GLU A 181 -13.08 12.45 -10.67
CA GLU A 181 -14.10 13.14 -11.49
C GLU A 181 -15.21 13.87 -10.71
N ARG A 182 -15.01 14.09 -9.41
CA ARG A 182 -15.93 14.90 -8.60
C ARG A 182 -15.53 16.36 -8.65
N VAL A 183 -16.53 17.19 -8.90
CA VAL A 183 -16.42 18.65 -8.86
C VAL A 183 -16.20 19.08 -7.40
N PRO A 184 -15.36 20.09 -7.13
CA PRO A 184 -15.22 20.66 -5.80
C PRO A 184 -16.58 21.02 -5.19
N LYS A 185 -16.73 20.80 -3.88
CA LYS A 185 -17.97 21.03 -3.10
C LYS A 185 -19.13 20.06 -3.34
N TYR A 186 -18.99 19.03 -4.18
CA TYR A 186 -19.98 17.97 -4.22
C TYR A 186 -19.97 17.17 -2.90
N LEU A 187 -21.06 17.24 -2.13
CA LEU A 187 -21.17 16.67 -0.78
C LEU A 187 -21.62 15.20 -0.75
N GLY A 188 -21.69 14.52 -1.91
CA GLY A 188 -22.09 13.12 -1.98
C GLY A 188 -21.05 12.14 -1.41
N SER A 189 -21.49 10.93 -1.06
CA SER A 189 -20.63 9.89 -0.47
C SER A 189 -19.40 9.58 -1.33
N ARG A 190 -18.21 9.60 -0.72
CA ARG A 190 -16.92 9.32 -1.37
C ARG A 190 -16.40 7.94 -0.93
N PRO A 191 -16.47 6.92 -1.81
CA PRO A 191 -16.03 5.57 -1.44
C PRO A 191 -14.51 5.55 -1.28
N GLN A 192 -14.01 5.22 -0.09
CA GLN A 192 -12.57 5.15 0.19
C GLN A 192 -12.01 3.73 0.07
N ALA A 193 -12.83 2.71 0.35
CA ALA A 193 -12.40 1.32 0.26
C ALA A 193 -12.31 0.85 -1.20
N ASN A 194 -11.22 0.19 -1.57
CA ASN A 194 -10.94 -0.26 -2.95
C ASN A 194 -12.11 -0.99 -3.61
N ARG A 195 -12.80 -1.87 -2.86
CA ARG A 195 -13.97 -2.62 -3.34
C ARG A 195 -15.18 -1.77 -3.75
N ASN A 196 -15.28 -0.55 -3.22
CA ASN A 196 -16.39 0.38 -3.47
C ASN A 196 -16.04 1.46 -4.50
N ILE A 197 -14.78 1.52 -4.96
CA ILE A 197 -14.35 2.50 -5.95
C ILE A 197 -14.81 2.01 -7.32
N ARG A 198 -15.77 2.72 -7.91
CA ARG A 198 -16.23 2.54 -9.29
C ARG A 198 -15.70 3.72 -10.10
N LEU A 199 -14.97 3.44 -11.18
CA LEU A 199 -14.35 4.48 -12.01
C LEU A 199 -15.31 5.00 -13.09
N ASP A 200 -16.20 4.15 -13.60
CA ASP A 200 -16.99 4.44 -14.81
C ASP A 200 -18.51 4.28 -14.60
N GLU A 201 -19.08 4.94 -13.57
CA GLU A 201 -20.53 4.89 -13.39
C GLU A 201 -21.21 5.89 -14.32
N LYS A 202 -21.88 5.38 -15.35
CA LYS A 202 -22.63 6.21 -16.31
C LYS A 202 -23.76 6.96 -15.59
N PRO A 203 -24.14 8.17 -16.06
CA PRO A 203 -25.27 8.91 -15.51
C PRO A 203 -26.52 8.04 -15.49
N THR A 204 -27.16 7.94 -14.33
CA THR A 204 -28.34 7.09 -14.16
C THR A 204 -29.59 7.77 -14.75
N LEU A 205 -30.44 6.99 -15.41
CA LEU A 205 -31.75 7.40 -15.90
C LEU A 205 -32.86 7.24 -14.84
N ALA A 206 -32.51 7.06 -13.57
CA ALA A 206 -33.48 6.82 -12.50
C ALA A 206 -34.23 8.09 -12.08
N THR A 207 -33.63 9.26 -12.29
CA THR A 207 -34.23 10.55 -11.94
C THR A 207 -34.78 11.23 -13.18
N THR A 208 -35.87 11.99 -13.00
CA THR A 208 -36.52 12.74 -14.09
C THR A 208 -35.55 13.73 -14.76
N GLN A 209 -34.73 14.43 -13.97
CA GLN A 209 -33.70 15.33 -14.50
C GLN A 209 -32.61 14.59 -15.27
N GLY A 210 -32.18 13.42 -14.79
CA GLY A 210 -31.19 12.59 -15.48
C GLY A 210 -31.70 12.10 -16.83
N ILE A 211 -32.95 11.65 -16.89
CA ILE A 211 -33.65 11.26 -18.13
C ILE A 211 -33.70 12.45 -19.09
N THR A 212 -34.23 13.60 -18.67
CA THR A 212 -34.38 14.78 -19.53
C THR A 212 -33.05 15.25 -20.10
N ASN A 213 -32.01 15.36 -19.26
CA ASN A 213 -30.68 15.76 -19.70
C ASN A 213 -30.06 14.76 -20.68
N HIS A 214 -30.20 13.46 -20.41
CA HIS A 214 -29.73 12.43 -21.32
C HIS A 214 -30.46 12.48 -22.67
N HIS A 215 -31.77 12.68 -22.69
CA HIS A 215 -32.53 12.83 -23.93
C HIS A 215 -32.14 14.10 -24.70
N ALA A 216 -31.88 15.21 -23.99
CA ALA A 216 -31.45 16.47 -24.60
C ALA A 216 -30.07 16.36 -25.25
N THR A 217 -29.11 15.68 -24.62
CA THR A 217 -27.74 15.54 -25.13
C THR A 217 -27.55 14.37 -26.09
N LYS A 218 -28.54 13.47 -26.21
CA LYS A 218 -28.49 12.32 -27.14
C LYS A 218 -28.37 12.74 -28.60
N ARG A 219 -28.86 13.92 -28.96
CA ARG A 219 -28.79 14.46 -30.32
C ARG A 219 -27.69 15.52 -30.36
N VAL A 220 -26.82 15.43 -31.37
CA VAL A 220 -25.87 16.51 -31.67
C VAL A 220 -26.68 17.76 -32.01
N PRO A 221 -26.38 18.93 -31.41
CA PRO A 221 -27.10 20.15 -31.73
C PRO A 221 -26.97 20.46 -33.23
N PRO A 222 -28.06 20.86 -33.92
CA PRO A 222 -27.99 21.23 -35.32
C PRO A 222 -27.06 22.43 -35.51
N PRO A 223 -26.49 22.63 -36.72
CA PRO A 223 -25.68 23.81 -37.00
C PRO A 223 -26.52 25.06 -36.76
N VAL A 224 -25.99 25.95 -35.92
CA VAL A 224 -26.66 27.20 -35.55
C VAL A 224 -26.33 28.26 -36.59
N ASP A 225 -27.35 28.91 -37.16
CA ASP A 225 -27.14 30.12 -37.95
C ASP A 225 -26.69 31.26 -37.03
N ARG A 226 -25.49 31.80 -37.30
CA ARG A 226 -24.87 32.87 -36.51
C ARG A 226 -25.08 34.26 -37.13
N SER A 227 -25.88 34.37 -38.18
CA SER A 227 -26.13 35.63 -38.90
C SER A 227 -26.63 36.77 -38.00
N ALA A 228 -27.50 36.46 -37.04
CA ALA A 228 -28.07 37.41 -36.09
C ALA A 228 -27.26 37.55 -34.78
N PHE A 229 -26.11 36.87 -34.66
CA PHE A 229 -25.32 36.89 -33.43
C PHE A 229 -24.50 38.18 -33.39
N ILE A 230 -24.54 38.87 -32.25
CA ILE A 230 -23.73 40.08 -32.04
C ILE A 230 -22.25 39.67 -31.97
N ASP A 231 -21.45 40.11 -32.94
CA ASP A 231 -20.02 39.84 -33.02
C ASP A 231 -19.23 41.12 -32.70
N SER A 232 -18.85 41.27 -31.43
CA SER A 232 -18.07 42.42 -30.97
C SER A 232 -16.67 42.48 -31.61
N ASN A 233 -16.13 41.36 -32.11
CA ASN A 233 -14.79 41.34 -32.72
C ASN A 233 -14.75 42.08 -34.06
N LYS A 234 -15.87 42.16 -34.78
CA LYS A 234 -15.97 42.92 -36.04
C LYS A 234 -16.23 44.42 -35.82
N GLY A 235 -16.66 44.79 -34.62
CA GLY A 235 -17.00 46.15 -34.25
C GLY A 235 -16.03 46.69 -33.21
N THR A 236 -16.51 46.84 -31.98
CA THR A 236 -15.79 47.50 -30.88
C THR A 236 -14.45 46.82 -30.52
N GLY A 237 -14.37 45.50 -30.60
CA GLY A 237 -13.13 44.75 -30.33
C GLY A 237 -12.06 44.91 -31.42
N SER A 238 -12.42 45.39 -32.61
CA SER A 238 -11.47 45.57 -33.71
C SER A 238 -10.55 46.81 -33.55
N PHE A 239 -10.97 47.79 -32.73
CA PHE A 239 -10.19 49.01 -32.50
C PHE A 239 -8.93 48.79 -31.66
N PHE A 240 -8.90 47.70 -30.90
CA PHE A 240 -7.80 47.34 -30.01
C PHE A 240 -7.01 46.19 -30.64
N THR A 241 -5.72 46.42 -30.88
CA THR A 241 -4.84 45.46 -31.53
C THR A 241 -3.88 44.82 -30.53
N ASP A 242 -3.71 43.51 -30.63
CA ASP A 242 -2.74 42.80 -29.81
C ASP A 242 -1.31 43.03 -30.33
N GLY A 243 -0.38 43.37 -29.43
CA GLY A 243 1.04 43.57 -29.75
C GLY A 243 1.95 42.37 -29.42
N GLY A 244 1.40 41.24 -28.98
CA GLY A 244 2.18 40.09 -28.46
C GLY A 244 1.58 38.72 -28.79
N THR A 245 2.25 37.66 -28.34
CA THR A 245 1.86 36.26 -28.60
C THR A 245 0.70 35.77 -27.73
N PHE A 246 0.46 36.42 -26.58
CA PHE A 246 -0.63 36.10 -25.66
C PHE A 246 -1.52 37.32 -25.45
N LYS A 247 -2.84 37.10 -25.45
CA LYS A 247 -3.83 38.14 -25.15
C LYS A 247 -4.06 38.21 -23.65
N SER A 248 -4.10 39.42 -23.11
CA SER A 248 -4.44 39.64 -21.69
C SER A 248 -5.95 39.78 -21.54
N ASP A 249 -6.57 38.95 -20.70
CA ASP A 249 -8.00 39.07 -20.39
C ASP A 249 -8.32 40.41 -19.71
N ASN A 250 -7.39 40.93 -18.90
CA ASN A 250 -7.54 42.26 -18.29
C ASN A 250 -7.51 43.36 -19.35
N GLY A 251 -6.61 43.28 -20.34
CA GLY A 251 -6.56 44.25 -21.43
C GLY A 251 -7.82 44.23 -22.29
N LYS A 252 -8.36 43.03 -22.56
CA LYS A 252 -9.66 42.88 -23.22
C LYS A 252 -10.78 43.53 -22.40
N HIS A 253 -10.83 43.27 -21.10
CA HIS A 253 -11.83 43.87 -20.22
C HIS A 253 -11.72 45.41 -20.14
N GLU A 254 -10.49 45.95 -20.07
CA GLU A 254 -10.25 47.39 -20.09
C GLU A 254 -10.63 48.03 -21.42
N SER A 255 -10.49 47.31 -22.53
CA SER A 255 -10.93 47.79 -23.84
C SER A 255 -12.44 47.97 -23.92
N ASP A 256 -13.21 47.08 -23.27
CA ASP A 256 -14.66 47.22 -23.16
C ASP A 256 -15.07 48.41 -22.27
N LEU A 257 -14.22 48.76 -21.28
CA LEU A 257 -14.44 49.85 -20.32
C LEU A 257 -13.60 51.11 -20.61
N TYR A 258 -13.11 51.27 -21.85
CA TYR A 258 -12.10 52.28 -22.20
C TYR A 258 -12.46 53.71 -21.76
N TYR A 259 -13.70 54.14 -21.97
CA TYR A 259 -14.15 55.48 -21.57
C TYR A 259 -14.44 55.64 -20.06
N MET A 260 -14.50 54.54 -19.31
CA MET A 260 -14.59 54.58 -17.85
C MET A 260 -13.19 54.65 -17.21
N SER A 261 -12.21 53.96 -17.80
CA SER A 261 -10.83 53.93 -17.28
C SER A 261 -10.05 55.19 -17.67
N LEU A 262 -10.21 55.68 -18.89
CA LEU A 262 -9.69 56.97 -19.29
C LEU A 262 -10.67 58.06 -18.87
N ARG A 263 -10.20 58.95 -18.00
CA ARG A 263 -10.81 60.28 -17.90
C ARG A 263 -10.27 61.07 -19.08
N PRO A 264 -11.07 61.36 -20.13
CA PRO A 264 -10.60 62.22 -21.18
C PRO A 264 -10.18 63.54 -20.52
N LEU A 265 -9.12 64.15 -21.05
CA LEU A 265 -8.56 65.42 -20.57
C LEU A 265 -9.50 66.60 -20.91
N GLU A 266 -10.78 66.46 -20.58
CA GLU A 266 -11.79 67.50 -20.72
C GLU A 266 -11.42 68.66 -19.79
N GLY A 267 -10.96 69.77 -20.36
CA GLY A 267 -10.54 70.97 -19.61
C GLY A 267 -9.06 71.35 -19.75
N TYR A 268 -8.25 70.61 -20.51
CA TYR A 268 -6.91 71.06 -20.87
C TYR A 268 -6.97 72.18 -21.92
N PRO A 269 -5.95 73.07 -21.99
CA PRO A 269 -5.96 74.20 -22.92
C PRO A 269 -6.14 73.71 -24.36
N GLN A 270 -7.18 74.22 -25.01
CA GLN A 270 -7.44 73.92 -26.41
C GLN A 270 -6.31 74.50 -27.25
N MET A 271 -5.71 73.67 -28.12
CA MET A 271 -4.83 74.21 -29.15
C MET A 271 -5.66 75.03 -30.12
N HIS A 272 -5.42 76.33 -30.16
CA HIS A 272 -6.00 77.19 -31.18
C HIS A 272 -5.28 76.94 -32.50
N PHE A 273 -5.95 76.28 -33.42
CA PHE A 273 -5.43 76.14 -34.78
C PHE A 273 -5.54 77.48 -35.50
N PRO A 274 -4.47 77.96 -36.17
CA PRO A 274 -4.56 79.15 -36.99
C PRO A 274 -5.57 78.93 -38.12
N SER A 275 -6.20 80.01 -38.60
CA SER A 275 -7.12 79.94 -39.72
C SER A 275 -6.43 79.31 -40.94
N GLN A 276 -7.09 78.33 -41.56
CA GLN A 276 -6.66 77.72 -42.83
C GLN A 276 -7.02 78.58 -44.05
N ARG A 277 -7.63 79.73 -43.82
CA ARG A 277 -8.03 80.68 -44.85
C ARG A 277 -7.49 82.06 -44.56
N THR A 278 -7.25 82.82 -45.62
CA THR A 278 -6.91 84.24 -45.52
C THR A 278 -8.09 85.04 -44.94
N LYS A 279 -7.86 86.30 -44.57
CA LYS A 279 -8.90 87.19 -44.03
C LYS A 279 -10.12 87.36 -44.97
N THR A 280 -9.93 87.16 -46.27
CA THR A 280 -10.99 87.25 -47.29
C THR A 280 -11.59 85.90 -47.66
N GLY A 281 -11.20 84.81 -46.97
CA GLY A 281 -11.73 83.47 -47.20
C GLY A 281 -11.05 82.70 -48.35
N GLY A 282 -9.96 83.22 -48.91
CA GLY A 282 -9.17 82.53 -49.92
C GLY A 282 -8.36 81.37 -49.33
N HIS A 283 -8.16 80.31 -50.10
CA HIS A 283 -7.22 79.25 -49.76
C HIS A 283 -5.79 79.76 -49.83
N PHE A 284 -4.95 79.36 -48.88
CA PHE A 284 -3.51 79.57 -49.02
C PHE A 284 -2.99 78.70 -50.18
N THR A 285 -2.34 79.31 -51.15
CA THR A 285 -1.61 78.58 -52.21
C THR A 285 -0.34 78.02 -51.59
N SER A 286 -0.13 76.71 -51.68
CA SER A 286 1.10 76.04 -51.25
C SER A 286 2.30 76.45 -52.09
#